data_AF-A0A5C6G261-F1
#
_entry.id   AF-A0A5C6G261-F1
#
_cell.length_a   1.000
_cell.length_b   1.000
_cell.length_c   1.000
_cell.angle_alpha   90.00
_cell.angle_beta   90.00
_cell.angle_gamma   90.00
#
_symmetry.space_group_name_H-M   'P 1'
#
loop_
_entity.id
_entity.type
_entity.pdbx_description
1 polymer ?
#
loop_
_entity_poly.entity_id
_entity_poly.type
_entity_poly.pdbx_seq_one_letter_code
_entity_poly.pdbx_strand_id
1 'polypeptide(L)'
;MPITALSTKWTLGENRPEDPRHVQRLKKRFLDEGGPKREAKGNHIVALCSGADVRRMLESIGLGETDFNAIEAMPDFSDWMLINGGRKAELVEGQHRIRALPEFAEEVGWGEEEMWWPCEFYDRDTISYEQNLHLRVNRKVVAQADSHGDIWRQAVAAESQNPGVFHGNQEDMMDQMAHILRLYDESGVPLRRLVTLWRNERWRAMITKWCSTTVGRATFRISTWEWMISCRIDDFWFSAFRHTLLTLAGLPGDADRYVGLGDWKKMSGSLTTGRSEEQVRMLFYPDKTSQQVSESSRRSPDFLAALDNRSYWDLYEYILEHPETRFPDAHRLTSLSEVDGRILPRVMEHVVDWLGDDDRTEKSAKGNNKNKGPNRRDNNKPPLRNELTLALGHFNQKLVRQAKRRVGLLLPENGPELSSASTASILMQQEILEFVYSRLAEFKSPSIKADLAERLAGDNEEQYRGRFLKAEWAGVLGIVRRYMEAEFRPEWVTSKENDQPEDGRGEEEEEEEAFNQD
;
A
#
# COMPACT_ATOMS: atom_id res chain seq x y z
N MET A 1 -32.44 20.77 -0.74
CA MET A 1 -31.69 20.80 -2.03
C MET A 1 -31.70 19.40 -2.64
N PRO A 2 -31.93 19.24 -3.96
CA PRO A 2 -31.90 17.94 -4.62
C PRO A 2 -30.51 17.32 -4.57
N ILE A 3 -30.41 16.00 -4.36
CA ILE A 3 -29.12 15.31 -4.30
C ILE A 3 -28.37 15.36 -5.65
N THR A 4 -29.10 15.48 -6.76
CA THR A 4 -28.55 15.60 -8.12
C THR A 4 -27.79 16.91 -8.33
N ALA A 5 -28.09 17.94 -7.54
CA ALA A 5 -27.42 19.23 -7.54
C ALA A 5 -26.10 19.23 -6.76
N LEU A 6 -25.73 18.10 -6.14
CA LEU A 6 -24.50 17.93 -5.38
C LEU A 6 -23.45 17.16 -6.18
N SER A 7 -22.19 17.49 -5.97
CA SER A 7 -21.03 16.84 -6.58
C SER A 7 -20.14 16.23 -5.49
N THR A 8 -19.86 14.94 -5.58
CA THR A 8 -18.86 14.27 -4.73
C THR A 8 -17.42 14.51 -5.19
N LYS A 9 -17.23 15.15 -6.36
CA LYS A 9 -15.91 15.54 -6.87
C LYS A 9 -15.42 16.78 -6.13
N TRP A 10 -14.29 16.64 -5.45
CA TRP A 10 -13.69 17.71 -4.68
C TRP A 10 -12.76 18.56 -5.53
N THR A 11 -12.79 19.87 -5.30
CA THR A 11 -11.82 20.83 -5.88
C THR A 11 -10.48 20.80 -5.14
N LEU A 12 -10.51 20.40 -3.86
CA LEU A 12 -9.35 20.25 -3.01
C LEU A 12 -9.26 18.85 -2.41
N GLY A 13 -8.15 18.17 -2.66
CA GLY A 13 -7.86 16.83 -2.14
C GLY A 13 -8.72 15.77 -2.83
N GLU A 14 -8.90 14.65 -2.14
CA GLU A 14 -9.76 13.56 -2.59
C GLU A 14 -10.78 13.26 -1.52
N ASN A 15 -12.04 13.13 -1.94
CA ASN A 15 -13.08 12.62 -1.09
C ASN A 15 -12.81 11.13 -0.78
N ARG A 16 -13.22 10.68 0.40
CA ARG A 16 -13.09 9.27 0.78
C ARG A 16 -13.85 8.38 -0.22
N PRO A 17 -13.32 7.20 -0.58
CA PRO A 17 -14.06 6.24 -1.38
C PRO A 17 -15.40 5.90 -0.73
N GLU A 18 -16.42 5.61 -1.55
CA GLU A 18 -17.67 5.08 -1.05
C GLU A 18 -17.44 3.70 -0.42
N ASP A 19 -17.94 3.48 0.79
CA ASP A 19 -17.96 2.18 1.46
C ASP A 19 -19.36 1.54 1.29
N PRO A 20 -19.52 0.54 0.40
CA PRO A 20 -20.80 -0.11 0.18
C PRO A 20 -21.40 -0.71 1.45
N ARG A 21 -20.56 -1.23 2.36
CA ARG A 21 -21.05 -1.79 3.64
C ARG A 21 -21.59 -0.70 4.54
N HIS A 22 -20.98 0.49 4.52
CA HIS A 22 -21.48 1.63 5.27
C HIS A 22 -22.80 2.15 4.69
N VAL A 23 -22.89 2.25 3.36
CA VAL A 23 -24.14 2.60 2.65
C VAL A 23 -25.26 1.62 3.02
N GLN A 24 -25.01 0.31 2.98
CA GLN A 24 -25.99 -0.69 3.41
C GLN A 24 -26.40 -0.56 4.88
N ARG A 25 -25.45 -0.26 5.79
CA ARG A 25 -25.77 0.01 7.20
C ARG A 25 -26.66 1.25 7.36
N LEU A 26 -26.42 2.31 6.58
CA LEU A 26 -27.22 3.52 6.60
C LEU A 26 -28.62 3.26 6.04
N LYS A 27 -28.72 2.56 4.91
CA LYS A 27 -29.99 2.11 4.33
C LYS A 27 -30.82 1.33 5.34
N LYS A 28 -30.21 0.32 5.99
CA LYS A 28 -30.87 -0.45 7.05
C LYS A 28 -31.37 0.44 8.19
N ARG A 29 -30.54 1.40 8.64
CA ARG A 29 -30.96 2.36 9.66
C ARG A 29 -32.15 3.21 9.21
N PHE A 30 -32.19 3.65 7.96
CA PHE A 30 -33.34 4.40 7.43
C PHE A 30 -34.61 3.54 7.47
N LEU A 31 -34.54 2.25 7.13
CA LEU A 31 -35.67 1.33 7.24
C LEU A 31 -36.12 1.15 8.70
N ASP A 32 -35.17 0.88 9.60
CA ASP A 32 -35.45 0.63 11.02
C ASP A 32 -36.07 1.86 11.71
N GLU A 33 -35.73 3.07 11.26
CA GLU A 33 -36.20 4.33 11.83
C GLU A 33 -37.42 4.93 11.10
N GLY A 34 -37.94 4.27 10.06
CA GLY A 34 -39.08 4.76 9.27
C GLY A 34 -38.76 5.93 8.34
N GLY A 35 -37.49 6.15 8.02
CA GLY A 35 -36.99 7.17 7.12
C GLY A 35 -35.68 7.84 7.60
N PRO A 36 -35.00 8.60 6.73
CA PRO A 36 -33.85 9.41 7.14
C PRO A 36 -34.31 10.56 8.04
N LYS A 37 -33.71 10.71 9.23
CA LYS A 37 -33.96 11.83 10.15
C LYS A 37 -33.31 13.14 9.67
N ARG A 38 -33.76 13.67 8.52
CA ARG A 38 -33.16 14.80 7.82
C ARG A 38 -33.14 16.09 8.64
N GLU A 39 -34.19 16.35 9.43
CA GLU A 39 -34.39 17.58 10.23
C GLU A 39 -33.40 17.77 11.39
N ALA A 40 -32.73 16.69 11.83
CA ALA A 40 -31.74 16.82 12.88
C ALA A 40 -30.51 17.54 12.31
N LYS A 41 -30.08 18.66 12.92
CA LYS A 41 -28.89 19.42 12.48
C LYS A 41 -27.65 18.55 12.27
N GLY A 42 -27.43 17.54 13.12
CA GLY A 42 -26.32 16.58 12.95
C GLY A 42 -26.38 15.72 11.68
N ASN A 43 -27.54 15.66 11.02
CA ASN A 43 -27.77 14.95 9.78
C ASN A 43 -27.71 15.83 8.54
N HIS A 44 -27.62 17.15 8.67
CA HIS A 44 -27.41 18.04 7.55
C HIS A 44 -26.10 17.68 6.84
N ILE A 45 -26.08 17.89 5.52
CA ILE A 45 -24.87 17.75 4.72
C ILE A 45 -24.17 19.09 4.58
N VAL A 46 -22.86 19.06 4.44
CA VAL A 46 -22.07 20.27 4.25
C VAL A 46 -21.71 20.39 2.77
N ALA A 47 -22.02 21.53 2.17
CA ALA A 47 -21.74 21.82 0.77
C ALA A 47 -20.95 23.12 0.62
N LEU A 48 -20.03 23.14 -0.35
CA LEU A 48 -19.21 24.29 -0.71
C LEU A 48 -19.64 24.80 -2.09
N CYS A 49 -19.99 26.08 -2.20
CA CYS A 49 -20.39 26.74 -3.45
C CYS A 49 -20.04 28.23 -3.39
N SER A 50 -20.21 28.98 -4.49
CA SER A 50 -20.05 30.44 -4.41
C SER A 50 -21.20 31.05 -3.62
N GLY A 51 -20.92 32.04 -2.77
CA GLY A 51 -21.96 32.82 -2.10
C GLY A 51 -22.91 33.50 -3.10
N ALA A 52 -22.45 33.79 -4.32
CA ALA A 52 -23.30 34.30 -5.39
C ALA A 52 -24.32 33.26 -5.91
N ASP A 53 -23.98 31.96 -5.88
CA ASP A 53 -24.93 30.90 -6.25
C ASP A 53 -26.10 30.82 -5.26
N VAL A 54 -25.80 30.98 -3.96
CA VAL A 54 -26.83 31.00 -2.90
C VAL A 54 -27.68 32.26 -2.97
N ARG A 55 -27.08 33.43 -3.21
CA ARG A 55 -27.85 34.69 -3.36
C ARG A 55 -28.85 34.62 -4.50
N ARG A 56 -28.46 34.12 -5.68
CA ARG A 56 -29.40 33.97 -6.80
C ARG A 56 -30.56 33.04 -6.48
N MET A 57 -30.32 31.98 -5.71
CA MET A 57 -31.40 31.12 -5.23
C MET A 57 -32.35 31.88 -4.31
N LEU A 58 -31.81 32.59 -3.31
CA LEU A 58 -32.61 33.36 -2.38
C LEU A 58 -33.41 34.47 -3.08
N GLU A 59 -32.82 35.18 -4.05
CA GLU A 59 -33.50 36.15 -4.89
C GLU A 59 -34.68 35.52 -5.65
N SER A 60 -34.49 34.33 -6.22
CA SER A 60 -35.55 33.64 -6.98
C SER A 60 -36.76 33.23 -6.14
N ILE A 61 -36.56 32.99 -4.84
CA ILE A 61 -37.62 32.62 -3.89
C ILE A 61 -38.09 33.80 -3.02
N GLY A 62 -37.68 35.04 -3.37
CA GLY A 62 -38.13 36.27 -2.71
C GLY A 62 -37.42 36.62 -1.39
N LEU A 63 -36.27 35.99 -1.11
CA LEU A 63 -35.48 36.19 0.12
C LEU A 63 -34.15 36.93 -0.13
N GLY A 64 -33.94 37.52 -1.32
CA GLY A 64 -32.65 38.09 -1.74
C GLY A 64 -32.07 39.19 -0.84
N GLU A 65 -32.90 39.96 -0.14
CA GLU A 65 -32.48 41.03 0.76
C GLU A 65 -32.34 40.57 2.24
N THR A 66 -32.67 39.32 2.53
CA THR A 66 -32.64 38.78 3.90
C THR A 66 -31.22 38.35 4.26
N ASP A 67 -30.73 38.73 5.45
CA ASP A 67 -29.48 38.18 5.99
C ASP A 67 -29.59 36.65 6.08
N PHE A 68 -28.59 35.93 5.56
CA PHE A 68 -28.54 34.46 5.59
C PHE A 68 -28.78 33.87 6.98
N ASN A 69 -28.33 34.58 8.03
CA ASN A 69 -28.47 34.12 9.41
C ASN A 69 -29.83 34.44 10.04
N ALA A 70 -30.65 35.28 9.40
CA ALA A 70 -31.97 35.69 9.87
C ALA A 70 -33.13 34.88 9.27
N ILE A 71 -32.83 33.93 8.37
CA ILE A 71 -33.83 33.07 7.74
C ILE A 71 -34.26 31.98 8.74
N GLU A 72 -35.49 32.06 9.24
CA GLU A 72 -36.02 31.12 10.25
C GLU A 72 -36.44 29.76 9.68
N ALA A 73 -36.90 29.72 8.42
CA ALA A 73 -37.39 28.50 7.75
C ALA A 73 -36.40 28.00 6.68
N MET A 74 -36.26 26.68 6.53
CA MET A 74 -35.32 26.11 5.55
C MET A 74 -35.76 26.45 4.11
N PRO A 75 -34.95 27.19 3.34
CA PRO A 75 -35.32 27.57 1.97
C PRO A 75 -35.40 26.36 1.03
N ASP A 76 -36.39 26.38 0.12
CA ASP A 76 -36.48 25.37 -0.93
C ASP A 76 -35.56 25.71 -2.10
N PHE A 77 -34.54 24.87 -2.30
CA PHE A 77 -33.54 24.99 -3.35
C PHE A 77 -33.72 23.93 -4.45
N SER A 78 -34.95 23.47 -4.70
CA SER A 78 -35.26 22.48 -5.75
C SER A 78 -34.81 22.92 -7.14
N ASP A 79 -34.91 24.20 -7.45
CA ASP A 79 -34.52 24.76 -8.76
C ASP A 79 -33.03 25.12 -8.89
N TRP A 80 -32.17 24.63 -7.99
CA TRP A 80 -30.73 24.94 -7.96
C TRP A 80 -30.06 24.80 -9.32
N MET A 81 -30.29 23.67 -10.00
CA MET A 81 -29.64 23.38 -11.28
C MET A 81 -30.10 24.32 -12.38
N LEU A 82 -31.37 24.75 -12.35
CA LEU A 82 -31.92 25.68 -13.33
C LEU A 82 -31.34 27.09 -13.14
N ILE A 83 -31.40 27.60 -11.90
CA ILE A 83 -31.01 28.98 -11.56
C ILE A 83 -29.50 29.18 -11.64
N ASN A 84 -28.71 28.18 -11.25
CA ASN A 84 -27.26 28.26 -11.28
C ASN A 84 -26.63 27.68 -12.57
N GLY A 85 -27.40 27.55 -13.65
CA GLY A 85 -26.89 27.18 -14.97
C GLY A 85 -26.18 25.83 -14.98
N GLY A 86 -26.73 24.86 -14.26
CA GLY A 86 -26.21 23.49 -14.15
C GLY A 86 -25.00 23.32 -13.22
N ARG A 87 -24.54 24.37 -12.53
CA ARG A 87 -23.43 24.24 -11.56
C ARG A 87 -23.87 23.49 -10.32
N LYS A 88 -23.14 22.44 -9.97
CA LYS A 88 -23.36 21.65 -8.75
C LYS A 88 -22.60 22.24 -7.56
N ALA A 89 -23.19 22.16 -6.37
CA ALA A 89 -22.47 22.44 -5.13
C ALA A 89 -21.57 21.25 -4.77
N GLU A 90 -20.38 21.53 -4.26
CA GLU A 90 -19.41 20.50 -3.90
C GLU A 90 -19.74 19.93 -2.51
N LEU A 91 -20.02 18.63 -2.42
CA LEU A 91 -20.38 17.95 -1.19
C LEU A 91 -19.14 17.63 -0.36
N VAL A 92 -19.00 18.27 0.80
CA VAL A 92 -17.84 18.08 1.71
C VAL A 92 -18.14 17.07 2.81
N GLU A 93 -19.38 16.98 3.27
CA GLU A 93 -19.82 15.99 4.28
C GLU A 93 -21.14 15.34 3.86
N GLY A 94 -21.23 14.02 3.98
CA GLY A 94 -22.50 13.28 3.85
C GLY A 94 -22.65 12.38 2.63
N GLN A 95 -21.56 12.09 1.90
CA GLN A 95 -21.61 11.26 0.69
C GLN A 95 -22.36 9.91 0.86
N HIS A 96 -22.13 9.20 1.96
CA HIS A 96 -22.73 7.89 2.16
C HIS A 96 -24.24 8.00 2.47
N ARG A 97 -24.68 9.12 3.04
CA ARG A 97 -26.10 9.41 3.29
C ARG A 97 -26.82 9.68 1.97
N ILE A 98 -26.24 10.52 1.11
CA ILE A 98 -26.83 10.79 -0.21
C ILE A 98 -26.82 9.55 -1.11
N ARG A 99 -25.83 8.65 -0.95
CA ARG A 99 -25.74 7.40 -1.71
C ARG A 99 -26.74 6.35 -1.22
N ALA A 100 -26.97 6.27 0.08
CA ALA A 100 -27.94 5.35 0.67
C ALA A 100 -29.40 5.74 0.36
N LEU A 101 -29.66 7.02 0.07
CA LEU A 101 -31.02 7.50 -0.15
C LEU A 101 -31.71 6.88 -1.39
N PRO A 102 -31.11 6.84 -2.59
CA PRO A 102 -31.70 6.17 -3.74
C PRO A 102 -32.03 4.69 -3.48
N GLU A 103 -31.11 3.96 -2.84
CA GLU A 103 -31.31 2.53 -2.54
C GLU A 103 -32.42 2.29 -1.50
N PHE A 104 -32.62 3.23 -0.58
CA PHE A 104 -33.74 3.21 0.36
C PHE A 104 -35.04 3.56 -0.35
N ALA A 105 -35.05 4.63 -1.14
CA ALA A 105 -36.22 5.13 -1.85
C ALA A 105 -36.82 4.08 -2.81
N GLU A 106 -35.97 3.34 -3.51
CA GLU A 106 -36.39 2.22 -4.35
C GLU A 106 -37.11 1.13 -3.54
N GLU A 107 -36.64 0.83 -2.33
CA GLU A 107 -37.21 -0.22 -1.47
C GLU A 107 -38.56 0.18 -0.85
N VAL A 108 -38.74 1.46 -0.52
CA VAL A 108 -39.99 1.97 0.08
C VAL A 108 -40.95 2.60 -0.95
N GLY A 109 -40.56 2.66 -2.22
CA GLY A 109 -41.37 3.22 -3.30
C GLY A 109 -41.49 4.75 -3.30
N TRP A 110 -40.45 5.45 -2.85
CA TRP A 110 -40.39 6.93 -2.90
C TRP A 110 -40.06 7.43 -4.30
N GLY A 111 -40.72 8.51 -4.72
CA GLY A 111 -40.46 9.18 -6.00
C GLY A 111 -39.26 10.12 -5.98
N GLU A 112 -38.98 10.75 -7.13
CA GLU A 112 -37.87 11.69 -7.29
C GLU A 112 -38.02 12.96 -6.44
N GLU A 113 -39.26 13.34 -6.12
CA GLU A 113 -39.59 14.46 -5.25
C GLU A 113 -39.02 14.31 -3.83
N GLU A 114 -38.73 13.08 -3.40
CA GLU A 114 -38.10 12.79 -2.10
C GLU A 114 -36.57 12.75 -2.15
N MET A 115 -35.96 13.01 -3.31
CA MET A 115 -34.51 12.95 -3.52
C MET A 115 -33.79 14.25 -3.14
N TRP A 116 -34.00 14.69 -1.91
CA TRP A 116 -33.40 15.91 -1.37
C TRP A 116 -32.73 15.69 -0.01
N TRP A 117 -31.87 16.65 0.36
CA TRP A 117 -31.24 16.70 1.67
C TRP A 117 -31.08 18.16 2.15
N PRO A 118 -31.19 18.42 3.47
CA PRO A 118 -30.81 19.70 4.09
C PRO A 118 -29.32 20.00 3.98
N CYS A 119 -28.96 21.20 3.52
CA CYS A 119 -27.58 21.61 3.30
C CYS A 119 -27.16 22.77 4.20
N GLU A 120 -25.97 22.68 4.77
CA GLU A 120 -25.21 23.79 5.31
C GLU A 120 -24.22 24.27 4.24
N PHE A 121 -24.43 25.47 3.72
CA PHE A 121 -23.59 26.05 2.67
C PHE A 121 -22.45 26.86 3.26
N TYR A 122 -21.26 26.63 2.72
CA TYR A 122 -20.10 27.47 2.97
C TYR A 122 -19.70 28.16 1.66
N ASP A 123 -19.43 29.46 1.77
CA ASP A 123 -19.00 30.26 0.64
C ASP A 123 -17.54 29.98 0.31
N ARG A 124 -17.32 29.35 -0.84
CA ARG A 124 -15.99 29.03 -1.38
C ARG A 124 -15.11 30.26 -1.54
N ASP A 125 -15.71 31.41 -1.83
CA ASP A 125 -14.98 32.62 -2.20
C ASP A 125 -14.48 33.40 -0.98
N THR A 126 -14.97 33.08 0.22
CA THR A 126 -14.66 33.80 1.46
C THR A 126 -14.17 32.90 2.60
N ILE A 127 -14.37 31.58 2.53
CA ILE A 127 -13.89 30.64 3.55
C ILE A 127 -12.36 30.66 3.65
N SER A 128 -11.83 30.66 4.87
CA SER A 128 -10.39 30.55 5.05
C SER A 128 -9.89 29.17 4.60
N TYR A 129 -8.63 29.11 4.19
CA TYR A 129 -7.98 27.85 3.83
C TYR A 129 -8.10 26.79 4.93
N GLU A 130 -7.81 27.18 6.16
CA GLU A 130 -7.86 26.29 7.32
C GLU A 130 -9.28 25.78 7.57
N GLN A 131 -10.29 26.66 7.46
CA GLN A 131 -11.69 26.28 7.59
C GLN A 131 -12.11 25.28 6.50
N ASN A 132 -11.69 25.49 5.25
CA ASN A 132 -12.00 24.57 4.14
C ASN A 132 -11.40 23.17 4.38
N LEU A 133 -10.15 23.09 4.85
CA LEU A 133 -9.55 21.81 5.24
C LEU A 133 -10.30 21.14 6.39
N HIS A 134 -10.63 21.92 7.41
CA HIS A 134 -11.36 21.44 8.59
C HIS A 134 -12.72 20.84 8.25
N LEU A 135 -13.45 21.41 7.29
CA LEU A 135 -14.70 20.83 6.80
C LEU A 135 -14.48 19.48 6.13
N ARG A 136 -13.39 19.32 5.38
CA ARG A 136 -13.05 18.10 4.61
C ARG A 136 -12.56 16.95 5.48
N VAL A 137 -11.99 17.24 6.64
CA VAL A 137 -11.51 16.21 7.58
C VAL A 137 -12.69 15.39 8.15
N ASN A 138 -13.89 15.98 8.30
CA ASN A 138 -15.15 15.26 8.58
C ASN A 138 -15.11 14.17 9.68
N ARG A 139 -14.47 14.45 10.82
CA ARG A 139 -14.27 13.49 11.94
C ARG A 139 -15.31 13.59 13.05
N LYS A 140 -16.59 13.73 12.72
CA LYS A 140 -17.65 13.62 13.75
C LYS A 140 -17.73 12.17 14.21
N VAL A 141 -17.84 11.92 15.53
CA VAL A 141 -17.89 10.58 16.17
C VAL A 141 -19.00 9.66 15.61
N VAL A 142 -20.06 10.25 15.04
CA VAL A 142 -21.17 9.53 14.39
C VAL A 142 -20.82 9.04 12.98
N ALA A 143 -19.76 9.57 12.38
CA ALA A 143 -19.26 9.21 11.06
C ALA A 143 -18.19 8.09 11.14
N GLN A 144 -18.04 7.33 10.04
CA GLN A 144 -16.96 6.37 9.87
C GLN A 144 -15.61 7.04 10.12
N ALA A 145 -14.84 6.53 11.09
CA ALA A 145 -13.52 7.04 11.43
C ALA A 145 -12.57 6.94 10.24
N ASP A 146 -11.75 7.98 10.04
CA ASP A 146 -10.74 8.01 8.99
C ASP A 146 -9.74 6.87 9.17
N SER A 147 -9.37 6.22 8.05
CA SER A 147 -8.22 5.33 8.06
C SER A 147 -6.92 6.14 8.16
N HIS A 148 -5.83 5.47 8.55
CA HIS A 148 -4.49 6.09 8.49
C HIS A 148 -4.13 6.57 7.07
N GLY A 149 -4.64 5.90 6.03
CA GLY A 149 -4.44 6.31 4.63
C GLY A 149 -5.16 7.62 4.31
N ASP A 150 -6.38 7.79 4.82
CA ASP A 150 -7.17 9.02 4.65
C ASP A 150 -6.50 10.19 5.38
N ILE A 151 -6.05 9.97 6.62
CA ILE A 151 -5.27 10.96 7.38
C ILE A 151 -4.03 11.41 6.61
N TRP A 152 -3.32 10.46 5.98
CA TRP A 152 -2.16 10.79 5.15
C TRP A 152 -2.55 11.62 3.92
N ARG A 153 -3.65 11.29 3.24
CA ARG A 153 -4.14 12.07 2.08
C ARG A 153 -4.58 13.48 2.48
N GLN A 154 -5.18 13.65 3.66
CA GLN A 154 -5.50 14.96 4.22
C GLN A 154 -4.24 15.78 4.47
N ALA A 155 -3.17 15.18 5.01
CA ALA A 155 -1.87 15.84 5.17
C ALA A 155 -1.27 16.25 3.82
N VAL A 156 -1.33 15.39 2.81
CA VAL A 156 -0.87 15.71 1.44
C VAL A 156 -1.67 16.85 0.83
N ALA A 157 -2.99 16.86 1.01
CA ALA A 157 -3.84 17.95 0.54
C ALA A 157 -3.46 19.27 1.21
N ALA A 158 -3.20 19.27 2.52
CA ALA A 158 -2.76 20.47 3.24
C ALA A 158 -1.41 20.99 2.73
N GLU A 159 -0.40 20.12 2.57
CA GLU A 159 0.91 20.52 2.04
C GLU A 159 0.83 21.03 0.60
N SER A 160 -0.05 20.46 -0.24
CA SER A 160 -0.21 20.89 -1.63
C SER A 160 -0.75 22.31 -1.78
N GLN A 161 -1.53 22.77 -0.80
CA GLN A 161 -2.15 24.09 -0.80
C GLN A 161 -1.31 25.13 -0.08
N ASN A 162 -0.64 24.72 1.01
CA ASN A 162 0.30 25.56 1.74
C ASN A 162 1.63 24.82 1.87
N PRO A 163 2.52 24.93 0.87
CA PRO A 163 3.83 24.26 0.91
C PRO A 163 4.64 24.67 2.13
N GLY A 164 5.19 23.70 2.85
CA GLY A 164 5.91 23.93 4.10
C GLY A 164 5.01 24.16 5.31
N VAL A 165 3.71 23.86 5.22
CA VAL A 165 2.80 24.00 6.38
C VAL A 165 3.25 23.14 7.57
N PHE A 166 3.85 21.98 7.30
CA PHE A 166 4.45 21.12 8.34
C PHE A 166 5.97 21.33 8.42
N HIS A 167 6.43 22.14 9.37
CA HIS A 167 7.82 22.54 9.51
C HIS A 167 8.26 22.66 10.99
N GLY A 168 9.56 22.85 11.20
CA GLY A 168 10.14 23.01 12.53
C GLY A 168 10.64 21.70 13.15
N ASN A 169 10.70 21.68 14.47
CA ASN A 169 11.10 20.50 15.22
C ASN A 169 9.95 19.47 15.28
N GLN A 170 10.16 18.32 15.93
CA GLN A 170 9.15 17.26 15.96
C GLN A 170 7.88 17.65 16.71
N GLU A 171 7.98 18.44 17.79
CA GLU A 171 6.85 18.92 18.58
C GLU A 171 6.06 19.95 17.78
N ASP A 172 6.73 20.91 17.14
CA ASP A 172 6.09 21.92 16.28
C ASP A 172 5.23 21.25 15.19
N MET A 173 5.80 20.26 14.50
CA MET A 173 5.09 19.51 13.46
C MET A 173 3.94 18.67 14.01
N MET A 174 4.08 18.12 15.22
CA MET A 174 2.99 17.36 15.87
C MET A 174 1.80 18.27 16.15
N ASP A 175 2.04 19.48 16.67
CA ASP A 175 0.98 20.46 16.96
C ASP A 175 0.31 20.96 15.68
N GLN A 176 1.11 21.29 14.65
CA GLN A 176 0.60 21.69 13.33
C GLN A 176 -0.27 20.59 12.71
N MET A 177 0.19 19.34 12.69
CA MET A 177 -0.58 18.20 12.18
C MET A 177 -1.82 17.93 13.02
N ALA A 178 -1.72 18.01 14.35
CA ALA A 178 -2.86 17.81 15.23
C ALA A 178 -3.96 18.83 14.97
N HIS A 179 -3.57 20.08 14.78
CA HIS A 179 -4.47 21.19 14.53
C HIS A 179 -5.10 21.17 13.13
N ILE A 180 -4.27 21.12 12.08
CA ILE A 180 -4.74 21.18 10.69
C ILE A 180 -5.59 19.97 10.34
N LEU A 181 -5.18 18.79 10.82
CA LEU A 181 -5.88 17.55 10.55
C LEU A 181 -6.89 17.21 11.64
N ARG A 182 -7.17 18.09 12.62
CA ARG A 182 -8.10 17.85 13.75
C ARG A 182 -7.94 16.46 14.40
N LEU A 183 -6.71 16.10 14.78
CA LEU A 183 -6.33 14.79 15.35
C LEU A 183 -6.39 14.73 16.90
N TYR A 184 -6.98 15.73 17.57
CA TYR A 184 -7.06 15.81 19.03
C TYR A 184 -7.63 14.54 19.69
N ASP A 185 -7.09 14.21 20.89
CA ASP A 185 -7.24 13.10 21.86
C ASP A 185 -8.20 11.90 21.62
N GLU A 186 -9.24 12.02 20.80
CA GLU A 186 -10.20 10.96 20.49
C GLU A 186 -9.81 10.10 19.27
N SER A 187 -8.80 10.51 18.50
CA SER A 187 -8.46 9.86 17.22
C SER A 187 -7.65 8.55 17.35
N GLY A 188 -6.95 8.35 18.47
CA GLY A 188 -6.04 7.20 18.64
C GLY A 188 -4.85 7.17 17.67
N VAL A 189 -4.60 8.27 16.95
CA VAL A 189 -3.60 8.33 15.89
C VAL A 189 -2.20 8.53 16.49
N PRO A 190 -1.19 7.72 16.10
CA PRO A 190 0.17 7.86 16.61
C PRO A 190 0.90 9.05 15.95
N LEU A 191 0.57 10.28 16.35
CA LEU A 191 1.08 11.54 15.77
C LEU A 191 2.60 11.59 15.65
N ARG A 192 3.34 11.19 16.68
CA ARG A 192 4.80 11.16 16.66
C ARG A 192 5.36 10.28 15.52
N ARG A 193 4.73 9.13 15.28
CA ARG A 193 5.09 8.21 14.19
C ARG A 193 4.70 8.80 12.83
N LEU A 194 3.55 9.49 12.74
CA LEU A 194 3.13 10.19 11.53
C LEU A 194 4.15 11.27 11.13
N VAL A 195 4.60 12.10 12.07
CA VAL A 195 5.65 13.11 11.83
C VAL A 195 6.96 12.46 11.40
N THR A 196 7.31 11.32 12.01
CA THR A 196 8.51 10.56 11.63
C THR A 196 8.47 10.11 10.17
N LEU A 197 7.33 9.59 9.72
CA LEU A 197 7.11 9.20 8.31
C LEU A 197 7.15 10.43 7.39
N TRP A 198 6.52 11.54 7.79
CA TRP A 198 6.44 12.75 6.99
C TRP A 198 7.80 13.41 6.74
N ARG A 199 8.67 13.42 7.76
CA ARG A 199 10.01 14.00 7.66
C ARG A 199 10.95 13.21 6.76
N ASN A 200 10.71 11.91 6.59
CA ASN A 200 11.53 11.08 5.71
C ASN A 200 11.04 11.25 4.27
N GLU A 201 11.71 12.08 3.46
CA GLU A 201 11.27 12.42 2.10
C GLU A 201 11.02 11.20 1.21
N ARG A 202 11.91 10.21 1.30
CA ARG A 202 11.88 8.99 0.49
C ARG A 202 10.64 8.16 0.81
N TRP A 203 10.34 7.98 2.09
CA TRP A 203 9.14 7.30 2.56
C TRP A 203 7.89 8.13 2.36
N ARG A 204 7.94 9.45 2.59
CA ARG A 204 6.83 10.37 2.31
C ARG A 204 6.37 10.25 0.86
N ALA A 205 7.31 10.28 -0.10
CA ALA A 205 7.00 10.11 -1.51
C ALA A 205 6.36 8.75 -1.82
N MET A 206 6.88 7.66 -1.23
CA MET A 206 6.32 6.32 -1.41
C MET A 206 4.91 6.19 -0.81
N ILE A 207 4.72 6.64 0.44
CA ILE A 207 3.42 6.59 1.13
C ILE A 207 2.39 7.43 0.38
N THR A 208 2.77 8.62 -0.11
CA THR A 208 1.85 9.47 -0.88
C THR A 208 1.37 8.77 -2.16
N LYS A 209 2.26 8.09 -2.90
CA LYS A 209 1.89 7.28 -4.07
C LYS A 209 1.09 6.03 -3.69
N TRP A 210 1.44 5.40 -2.57
CA TRP A 210 0.72 4.24 -2.08
C TRP A 210 -0.73 4.59 -1.74
N CYS A 211 -0.92 5.61 -0.90
CA CYS A 211 -2.21 6.08 -0.42
C CYS A 211 -3.04 6.83 -1.48
N SER A 212 -2.55 7.08 -2.69
CA SER A 212 -3.43 7.54 -3.78
C SER A 212 -4.32 6.43 -4.32
N THR A 213 -3.95 5.16 -4.08
CA THR A 213 -4.74 3.99 -4.47
C THR A 213 -5.69 3.54 -3.34
N THR A 214 -6.81 2.91 -3.68
CA THR A 214 -7.74 2.26 -2.73
C THR A 214 -7.07 1.15 -1.93
N VAL A 215 -6.26 0.31 -2.58
CA VAL A 215 -5.47 -0.75 -1.93
C VAL A 215 -4.52 -0.15 -0.90
N GLY A 216 -3.84 0.94 -1.27
CA GLY A 216 -2.87 1.56 -0.40
C GLY A 216 -3.48 2.29 0.78
N ARG A 217 -4.59 3.01 0.59
CA ARG A 217 -5.35 3.62 1.70
C ARG A 217 -5.80 2.58 2.73
N ALA A 218 -6.28 1.42 2.26
CA ALA A 218 -6.78 0.35 3.12
C ALA A 218 -5.68 -0.40 3.90
N THR A 219 -4.45 -0.43 3.36
CA THR A 219 -3.32 -1.19 3.92
C THR A 219 -2.31 -0.34 4.67
N PHE A 220 -2.29 0.97 4.43
CA PHE A 220 -1.38 1.88 5.13
C PHE A 220 -1.72 1.93 6.62
N ARG A 221 -0.71 1.69 7.46
CA ARG A 221 -0.79 1.81 8.91
C ARG A 221 0.44 2.56 9.39
N ILE A 222 0.26 3.73 10.00
CA ILE A 222 1.35 4.61 10.46
C ILE A 222 2.37 3.82 11.30
N SER A 223 1.89 3.06 12.30
CA SER A 223 2.76 2.26 13.17
C SER A 223 3.54 1.20 12.41
N THR A 224 2.92 0.53 11.44
CA THR A 224 3.59 -0.52 10.66
C THR A 224 4.70 0.07 9.82
N TRP A 225 4.37 1.12 9.06
CA TRP A 225 5.31 1.75 8.15
C TRP A 225 6.46 2.42 8.90
N GLU A 226 6.21 2.99 10.08
CA GLU A 226 7.25 3.64 10.87
C GLU A 226 8.30 2.63 11.37
N TRP A 227 7.90 1.43 11.82
CA TRP A 227 8.91 0.43 12.17
C TRP A 227 9.63 -0.11 10.94
N MET A 228 8.97 -0.22 9.78
CA MET A 228 9.60 -0.66 8.53
C MET A 228 10.76 0.25 8.10
N ILE A 229 10.65 1.59 8.28
CA ILE A 229 11.74 2.54 8.04
C ILE A 229 13.00 2.15 8.83
N SER A 230 12.81 1.74 10.08
CA SER A 230 13.93 1.43 10.97
C SER A 230 14.65 0.11 10.62
N CYS A 231 14.17 -0.66 9.64
CA CYS A 231 14.78 -1.93 9.22
C CYS A 231 15.93 -1.76 8.22
N ARG A 232 16.20 -0.56 7.69
CA ARG A 232 17.32 -0.29 6.75
C ARG A 232 17.29 -1.15 5.47
N ILE A 233 16.13 -1.70 5.10
CA ILE A 233 15.89 -2.54 3.91
C ILE A 233 14.82 -1.94 2.99
N ASP A 234 14.72 -0.60 2.97
CA ASP A 234 13.73 0.18 2.21
C ASP A 234 13.49 -0.29 0.77
N ASP A 235 14.56 -0.63 0.05
CA ASP A 235 14.47 -1.07 -1.35
C ASP A 235 13.63 -2.34 -1.52
N PHE A 236 13.68 -3.25 -0.55
CA PHE A 236 12.85 -4.46 -0.55
C PHE A 236 11.37 -4.13 -0.38
N TRP A 237 11.04 -3.31 0.62
CA TRP A 237 9.66 -2.86 0.84
C TRP A 237 9.13 -2.11 -0.38
N PHE A 238 9.94 -1.20 -0.93
CA PHE A 238 9.57 -0.35 -2.04
C PHE A 238 9.42 -1.13 -3.34
N SER A 239 10.19 -2.20 -3.55
CA SER A 239 10.03 -3.09 -4.70
C SER A 239 8.61 -3.66 -4.75
N ALA A 240 8.13 -4.22 -3.63
CA ALA A 240 6.78 -4.78 -3.54
C ALA A 240 5.67 -3.72 -3.74
N PHE A 241 5.82 -2.54 -3.13
CA PHE A 241 4.87 -1.44 -3.30
C PHE A 241 4.84 -0.91 -4.74
N ARG A 242 6.01 -0.71 -5.36
CA ARG A 242 6.10 -0.26 -6.76
C ARG A 242 5.49 -1.25 -7.72
N HIS A 243 5.73 -2.54 -7.52
CA HIS A 243 5.14 -3.56 -8.37
C HIS A 243 3.61 -3.48 -8.31
N THR A 244 3.03 -3.40 -7.11
CA THR A 244 1.57 -3.22 -6.96
C THR A 244 1.07 -1.95 -7.65
N LEU A 245 1.76 -0.82 -7.47
CA LEU A 245 1.39 0.45 -8.11
C LEU A 245 1.46 0.38 -9.64
N LEU A 246 2.49 -0.28 -10.19
CA LEU A 246 2.65 -0.46 -11.63
C LEU A 246 1.61 -1.40 -12.22
N THR A 247 1.30 -2.50 -11.52
CA THR A 247 0.21 -3.39 -11.92
C THR A 247 -1.11 -2.62 -11.95
N LEU A 248 -1.44 -1.87 -10.89
CA LEU A 248 -2.66 -1.05 -10.86
C LEU A 248 -2.68 -0.02 -12.01
N ALA A 249 -1.58 0.67 -12.27
CA ALA A 249 -1.50 1.65 -13.36
C ALA A 249 -1.59 1.03 -14.77
N GLY A 250 -1.27 -0.26 -14.91
CA GLY A 250 -1.35 -0.98 -16.18
C GLY A 250 -2.73 -1.58 -16.47
N LEU A 251 -3.59 -1.72 -15.47
CA LEU A 251 -4.95 -2.23 -15.68
C LEU A 251 -5.82 -1.18 -16.40
N PRO A 252 -6.80 -1.62 -17.21
CA PRO A 252 -7.69 -0.70 -17.93
C PRO A 252 -8.49 0.22 -17.00
N GLY A 253 -8.65 1.48 -17.40
CA GLY A 253 -9.39 2.49 -16.64
C GLY A 253 -8.65 2.99 -15.38
N ASP A 254 -9.40 3.57 -14.44
CA ASP A 254 -8.87 4.13 -13.18
C ASP A 254 -8.77 3.05 -12.08
N ALA A 255 -7.97 2.00 -12.31
CA ALA A 255 -7.89 0.84 -11.40
C ALA A 255 -7.38 1.17 -10.00
N ASP A 256 -6.61 2.24 -9.86
CA ASP A 256 -6.22 2.82 -8.57
C ASP A 256 -7.41 3.24 -7.70
N ARG A 257 -8.58 3.49 -8.30
CA ARG A 257 -9.80 3.95 -7.63
C ARG A 257 -10.85 2.87 -7.42
N TYR A 258 -10.99 1.92 -8.34
CA TYR A 258 -12.06 0.91 -8.25
C TYR A 258 -11.59 -0.42 -7.64
N VAL A 259 -10.29 -0.73 -7.68
CA VAL A 259 -9.79 -2.01 -7.15
C VAL A 259 -9.66 -1.94 -5.64
N GLY A 260 -10.62 -2.53 -4.91
CA GLY A 260 -10.57 -2.59 -3.45
C GLY A 260 -9.52 -3.57 -2.93
N LEU A 261 -9.19 -3.49 -1.64
CA LEU A 261 -8.31 -4.47 -0.98
C LEU A 261 -8.86 -5.91 -1.07
N GLY A 262 -10.18 -6.07 -1.01
CA GLY A 262 -10.82 -7.39 -1.15
C GLY A 262 -10.61 -7.98 -2.54
N ASP A 263 -10.76 -7.15 -3.58
CA ASP A 263 -10.53 -7.55 -4.98
C ASP A 263 -9.06 -7.86 -5.21
N TRP A 264 -8.17 -7.01 -4.70
CA TRP A 264 -6.72 -7.24 -4.79
C TRP A 264 -6.30 -8.57 -4.16
N LYS A 265 -6.84 -8.91 -2.99
CA LYS A 265 -6.58 -10.20 -2.32
C LYS A 265 -7.05 -11.39 -3.15
N LYS A 266 -8.22 -11.29 -3.77
CA LYS A 266 -8.74 -12.33 -4.68
C LYS A 266 -7.81 -12.49 -5.89
N MET A 267 -7.40 -11.38 -6.51
CA MET A 267 -6.46 -11.40 -7.64
C MET A 267 -5.09 -11.97 -7.24
N SER A 268 -4.49 -11.51 -6.13
CA SER A 268 -3.18 -11.99 -5.70
C SER A 268 -3.17 -13.46 -5.28
N GLY A 269 -4.29 -13.97 -4.75
CA GLY A 269 -4.44 -15.37 -4.35
C GLY A 269 -4.76 -16.32 -5.51
N SER A 270 -5.55 -15.88 -6.48
CA SER A 270 -6.03 -16.72 -7.59
C SER A 270 -5.21 -16.59 -8.87
N LEU A 271 -4.55 -15.45 -9.10
CA LEU A 271 -3.81 -15.14 -10.34
C LEU A 271 -2.29 -15.24 -10.11
N THR A 272 -1.81 -16.42 -9.73
CA THR A 272 -0.39 -16.68 -9.51
C THR A 272 0.40 -16.79 -10.82
N THR A 273 1.74 -16.82 -10.71
CA THR A 273 2.62 -17.03 -11.86
C THR A 273 2.33 -18.38 -12.52
N GLY A 274 2.12 -18.38 -13.85
CA GLY A 274 1.76 -19.58 -14.60
C GLY A 274 0.27 -19.92 -14.56
N ARG A 275 -0.59 -18.93 -14.25
CA ARG A 275 -2.05 -19.10 -14.26
C ARG A 275 -2.58 -19.63 -15.60
N SER A 276 -3.59 -20.48 -15.54
CA SER A 276 -4.35 -20.90 -16.71
C SER A 276 -5.50 -19.93 -17.00
N GLU A 277 -5.97 -19.90 -18.25
CA GLU A 277 -7.18 -19.15 -18.63
C GLU A 277 -8.39 -19.58 -17.79
N GLU A 278 -8.47 -20.86 -17.43
CA GLU A 278 -9.51 -21.41 -16.56
C GLU A 278 -9.49 -20.76 -15.16
N GLN A 279 -8.31 -20.51 -14.58
CA GLN A 279 -8.20 -19.84 -13.28
C GLN A 279 -8.67 -18.38 -13.37
N VAL A 280 -8.33 -17.67 -14.45
CA VAL A 280 -8.82 -16.31 -14.70
C VAL A 280 -10.34 -16.34 -14.85
N ARG A 281 -10.86 -17.26 -15.66
CA ARG A 281 -12.29 -17.45 -15.91
C ARG A 281 -13.08 -17.76 -14.64
N MET A 282 -12.60 -18.67 -13.80
CA MET A 282 -13.27 -19.03 -12.55
C MET A 282 -13.30 -17.89 -11.52
N LEU A 283 -12.31 -16.99 -11.55
CA LEU A 283 -12.30 -15.81 -10.69
C LEU A 283 -13.35 -14.77 -11.12
N PHE A 284 -13.51 -14.55 -12.42
CA PHE A 284 -14.43 -13.54 -12.96
C PHE A 284 -15.86 -14.08 -13.16
N TYR A 285 -16.02 -15.34 -13.55
CA TYR A 285 -17.28 -15.96 -13.99
C TYR A 285 -17.40 -17.42 -13.49
N PRO A 286 -17.63 -17.62 -12.18
CA PRO A 286 -17.58 -18.96 -11.55
C PRO A 286 -18.71 -19.91 -11.97
N ASP A 287 -19.86 -19.38 -12.41
CA ASP A 287 -21.07 -20.17 -12.70
C ASP A 287 -21.09 -20.83 -14.08
N LYS A 288 -20.05 -20.60 -14.90
CA LYS A 288 -19.92 -21.22 -16.22
C LYS A 288 -18.91 -22.35 -16.13
N THR A 289 -19.24 -23.53 -16.66
CA THR A 289 -18.29 -24.64 -16.86
C THR A 289 -17.88 -24.79 -18.33
N SER A 290 -18.46 -23.98 -19.23
CA SER A 290 -18.11 -23.93 -20.65
C SER A 290 -17.07 -22.83 -20.94
N GLN A 291 -16.21 -23.07 -21.94
CA GLN A 291 -15.19 -22.12 -22.41
C GLN A 291 -15.75 -20.79 -22.94
N GLN A 292 -17.03 -20.73 -23.33
CA GLN A 292 -17.65 -19.50 -23.84
C GLN A 292 -18.22 -18.67 -22.70
N VAL A 293 -17.50 -17.59 -22.37
CA VAL A 293 -17.98 -16.50 -21.52
C VAL A 293 -18.17 -15.26 -22.40
N SER A 294 -19.09 -14.39 -22.00
CA SER A 294 -19.37 -13.11 -22.66
C SER A 294 -19.59 -12.01 -21.63
N GLU A 295 -19.60 -10.75 -22.08
CA GLU A 295 -19.89 -9.57 -21.25
C GLU A 295 -21.20 -9.70 -20.44
N SER A 296 -22.21 -10.37 -21.01
CA SER A 296 -23.52 -10.60 -20.38
C SER A 296 -23.56 -11.76 -19.37
N SER A 297 -22.43 -12.44 -19.15
CA SER A 297 -22.35 -13.58 -18.23
C SER A 297 -22.43 -13.15 -16.77
N ARG A 298 -22.94 -14.05 -15.91
CA ARG A 298 -23.06 -13.77 -14.48
C ARG A 298 -21.68 -13.62 -13.84
N ARG A 299 -21.41 -12.41 -13.35
CA ARG A 299 -20.16 -12.01 -12.70
C ARG A 299 -20.00 -12.68 -11.34
N SER A 300 -18.75 -12.82 -10.90
CA SER A 300 -18.45 -13.22 -9.52
C SER A 300 -19.08 -12.22 -8.54
N PRO A 301 -19.85 -12.69 -7.53
CA PRO A 301 -20.43 -11.81 -6.53
C PRO A 301 -19.32 -11.10 -5.74
N ASP A 302 -19.56 -9.83 -5.41
CA ASP A 302 -18.66 -8.99 -4.61
C ASP A 302 -17.20 -8.95 -5.11
N PHE A 303 -16.97 -9.11 -6.42
CA PHE A 303 -15.66 -8.95 -7.04
C PHE A 303 -15.73 -7.83 -8.07
N LEU A 304 -14.95 -6.78 -7.84
CA LEU A 304 -14.91 -5.56 -8.65
C LEU A 304 -16.32 -4.99 -8.89
N ALA A 305 -17.15 -5.01 -7.84
CA ALA A 305 -18.56 -4.65 -7.90
C ALA A 305 -18.80 -3.19 -8.35
N ALA A 306 -17.77 -2.33 -8.24
CA ALA A 306 -17.82 -0.95 -8.68
C ALA A 306 -17.80 -0.79 -10.22
N LEU A 307 -17.37 -1.80 -10.97
CA LEU A 307 -17.32 -1.76 -12.43
C LEU A 307 -18.69 -2.08 -13.03
N ASP A 308 -19.02 -1.42 -14.15
CA ASP A 308 -20.09 -1.86 -15.03
C ASP A 308 -19.69 -3.13 -15.81
N ASN A 309 -20.62 -3.71 -16.57
CA ASN A 309 -20.36 -4.98 -17.26
C ASN A 309 -19.27 -4.84 -18.33
N ARG A 310 -19.23 -3.70 -19.03
CA ARG A 310 -18.26 -3.44 -20.09
C ARG A 310 -16.84 -3.33 -19.52
N SER A 311 -16.64 -2.48 -18.53
CA SER A 311 -15.34 -2.27 -17.90
C SER A 311 -14.85 -3.53 -17.19
N TYR A 312 -15.78 -4.32 -16.62
CA TYR A 312 -15.45 -5.61 -16.03
C TYR A 312 -14.98 -6.64 -17.08
N TRP A 313 -15.61 -6.65 -18.25
CA TRP A 313 -15.21 -7.49 -19.38
C TRP A 313 -13.84 -7.08 -19.95
N ASP A 314 -13.62 -5.78 -20.17
CA ASP A 314 -12.35 -5.26 -20.68
C ASP A 314 -11.17 -5.63 -19.76
N LEU A 315 -11.39 -5.61 -18.44
CA LEU A 315 -10.39 -6.06 -17.45
C LEU A 315 -10.13 -7.58 -17.51
N TYR A 316 -11.18 -8.38 -17.70
CA TYR A 316 -11.06 -9.82 -17.86
C TYR A 316 -10.22 -10.17 -19.11
N GLU A 317 -10.53 -9.55 -20.25
CA GLU A 317 -9.76 -9.71 -21.50
C GLU A 317 -8.31 -9.27 -21.32
N TYR A 318 -8.08 -8.11 -20.73
CA TYR A 318 -6.73 -7.62 -20.46
C TYR A 318 -5.88 -8.64 -19.68
N ILE A 319 -6.43 -9.25 -18.63
CA ILE A 319 -5.69 -10.21 -17.79
C ILE A 319 -5.41 -11.53 -18.52
N LEU A 320 -6.29 -11.93 -19.45
CA LEU A 320 -6.07 -13.09 -20.33
C LEU A 320 -4.96 -12.81 -21.34
N GLU A 321 -4.98 -11.63 -21.97
CA GLU A 321 -3.99 -11.22 -22.98
C GLU A 321 -2.60 -10.98 -22.40
N HIS A 322 -2.52 -10.68 -21.09
CA HIS A 322 -1.27 -10.34 -20.39
C HIS A 322 -0.97 -11.32 -19.25
N PRO A 323 -0.71 -12.62 -19.54
CA PRO A 323 -0.43 -13.66 -18.53
C PRO A 323 0.79 -13.35 -17.65
N GLU A 324 1.70 -12.51 -18.12
CA GLU A 324 2.87 -12.01 -17.39
C GLU A 324 2.54 -10.99 -16.30
N THR A 325 1.36 -10.36 -16.33
CA THR A 325 0.92 -9.42 -15.29
C THR A 325 0.89 -10.14 -13.94
N ARG A 326 1.60 -9.62 -12.94
CA ARG A 326 1.65 -10.22 -11.60
C ARG A 326 0.87 -9.37 -10.60
N PHE A 327 0.24 -10.06 -9.65
CA PHE A 327 -0.54 -9.47 -8.56
C PHE A 327 0.16 -9.74 -7.23
N PRO A 328 1.18 -8.96 -6.86
CA PRO A 328 1.92 -9.17 -5.61
C PRO A 328 1.01 -9.02 -4.38
N ASP A 329 1.21 -9.88 -3.38
CA ASP A 329 0.45 -9.83 -2.13
C ASP A 329 0.98 -8.75 -1.18
N ALA A 330 0.70 -7.49 -1.52
CA ALA A 330 1.05 -6.34 -0.71
C ALA A 330 0.37 -6.34 0.67
N HIS A 331 -0.78 -7.03 0.82
CA HIS A 331 -1.44 -7.15 2.11
C HIS A 331 -0.61 -7.97 3.08
N ARG A 332 -0.07 -9.12 2.65
CA ARG A 332 0.79 -9.95 3.52
C ARG A 332 2.00 -9.16 4.03
N LEU A 333 2.56 -8.28 3.20
CA LEU A 333 3.70 -7.45 3.57
C LEU A 333 3.31 -6.38 4.60
N THR A 334 2.20 -5.68 4.35
CA THR A 334 1.67 -4.61 5.22
C THR A 334 1.01 -5.14 6.50
N SER A 335 0.66 -6.43 6.55
CA SER A 335 0.13 -7.10 7.75
C SER A 335 1.21 -7.76 8.61
N LEU A 336 2.49 -7.64 8.27
CA LEU A 336 3.57 -8.20 9.08
C LEU A 336 3.59 -7.60 10.48
N SER A 337 3.75 -8.46 11.49
CA SER A 337 4.07 -8.01 12.85
C SER A 337 5.49 -7.44 12.88
N GLU A 338 5.77 -6.49 13.79
CA GLU A 338 7.13 -5.97 13.96
C GLU A 338 8.12 -7.10 14.30
N VAL A 339 7.70 -8.06 15.13
CA VAL A 339 8.55 -9.20 15.53
C VAL A 339 8.96 -10.04 14.31
N ASP A 340 8.00 -10.36 13.43
CA ASP A 340 8.26 -11.18 12.25
C ASP A 340 9.02 -10.40 11.18
N GLY A 341 8.65 -9.15 10.97
CA GLY A 341 9.32 -8.27 10.02
C GLY A 341 10.79 -8.02 10.36
N ARG A 342 11.17 -8.09 11.64
CA ARG A 342 12.56 -7.94 12.12
C ARG A 342 13.46 -9.12 11.81
N ILE A 343 12.93 -10.26 11.38
CA ILE A 343 13.74 -11.40 10.93
C ILE A 343 14.52 -11.04 9.65
N LEU A 344 13.86 -10.34 8.72
CA LEU A 344 14.42 -9.93 7.43
C LEU A 344 15.71 -9.11 7.56
N PRO A 345 15.73 -7.96 8.28
CA PRO A 345 16.96 -7.19 8.45
C PRO A 345 18.01 -7.94 9.27
N ARG A 346 17.64 -8.80 10.23
CA ARG A 346 18.62 -9.59 10.99
C ARG A 346 19.39 -10.55 10.09
N VAL A 347 18.71 -11.27 9.18
CA VAL A 347 19.39 -12.12 8.19
C VAL A 347 20.34 -11.27 7.33
N MET A 348 19.90 -10.10 6.88
CA MET A 348 20.75 -9.19 6.11
C MET A 348 21.96 -8.71 6.91
N GLU A 349 21.81 -8.43 8.19
CA GLU A 349 22.93 -8.11 9.06
C GLU A 349 23.93 -9.28 9.07
N HIS A 350 23.49 -10.54 9.12
CA HIS A 350 24.43 -11.70 9.11
C HIS A 350 25.20 -11.77 7.79
N VAL A 351 24.52 -11.53 6.68
CA VAL A 351 25.15 -11.47 5.36
C VAL A 351 26.18 -10.35 5.30
N VAL A 352 25.90 -9.19 5.91
CA VAL A 352 26.87 -8.10 6.03
C VAL A 352 28.11 -8.54 6.82
N ASP A 353 27.96 -9.28 7.92
CA ASP A 353 29.10 -9.79 8.68
C ASP A 353 29.94 -10.77 7.85
N TRP A 354 29.30 -11.62 7.02
CA TRP A 354 30.02 -12.57 6.17
C TRP A 354 30.95 -11.88 5.16
N LEU A 355 30.51 -10.74 4.65
CA LEU A 355 31.24 -9.93 3.66
C LEU A 355 32.15 -8.88 4.31
N GLY A 356 32.11 -8.75 5.65
CA GLY A 356 32.96 -7.83 6.38
C GLY A 356 34.41 -8.28 6.35
N ASP A 357 35.31 -7.31 6.15
CA ASP A 357 36.76 -7.49 6.32
C ASP A 357 37.08 -7.66 7.81
N ASP A 358 37.98 -8.57 8.18
CA ASP A 358 38.33 -8.89 9.59
C ASP A 358 38.69 -7.63 10.40
N ASP A 359 39.22 -6.61 9.73
CA ASP A 359 39.66 -5.31 10.30
C ASP A 359 38.50 -4.39 10.77
N ARG A 360 37.25 -4.75 10.47
CA ARG A 360 36.05 -3.97 10.90
C ARG A 360 35.50 -4.37 12.26
N THR A 361 35.82 -5.58 12.74
CA THR A 361 35.36 -6.05 14.06
C THR A 361 35.91 -5.18 15.20
N GLU A 362 37.12 -4.62 15.06
CA GLU A 362 37.70 -3.71 16.05
C GLU A 362 37.00 -2.34 16.14
N LYS A 363 36.47 -1.81 15.04
CA LYS A 363 35.79 -0.50 15.02
C LYS A 363 34.33 -0.58 15.48
N SER A 364 33.68 -1.73 15.30
CA SER A 364 32.34 -2.00 15.83
C SER A 364 32.36 -2.20 17.36
N ALA A 365 33.41 -2.83 17.89
CA ALA A 365 33.56 -3.09 19.33
C ALA A 365 33.76 -1.81 20.18
N LYS A 366 34.32 -0.73 19.61
CA LYS A 366 34.55 0.55 20.32
C LYS A 366 33.39 1.55 20.23
N GLY A 367 32.27 1.19 19.61
CA GLY A 367 31.07 2.03 19.50
C GLY A 367 30.00 1.80 20.58
N ASN A 368 30.25 0.92 21.55
CA ASN A 368 29.27 0.61 22.61
C ASN A 368 29.22 1.71 23.68
N ASN A 369 28.46 2.77 23.38
CA ASN A 369 27.94 3.65 24.40
C ASN A 369 26.87 2.90 25.20
N LYS A 370 27.31 2.15 26.23
CA LYS A 370 26.49 1.31 27.15
C LYS A 370 25.44 2.09 27.96
N ASN A 371 25.23 3.39 27.71
CA ASN A 371 24.26 4.25 28.39
C ASN A 371 23.22 4.87 27.43
N LYS A 372 22.60 4.08 26.56
CA LYS A 372 21.33 4.47 25.92
C LYS A 372 20.32 3.35 26.10
N GLY A 373 19.31 3.62 26.93
CA GLY A 373 18.12 2.77 27.04
C GLY A 373 17.43 2.52 25.69
N PRO A 374 16.44 1.62 25.66
CA PRO A 374 15.84 1.14 24.43
C PRO A 374 14.93 2.24 23.85
N ASN A 375 15.45 3.16 23.04
CA ASN A 375 14.70 3.99 22.06
C ASN A 375 15.52 5.17 21.52
N ARG A 376 16.55 4.91 20.73
CA ARG A 376 16.98 5.88 19.71
C ARG A 376 16.96 5.19 18.35
N ARG A 377 15.78 5.22 17.73
CA ARG A 377 15.52 4.89 16.32
C ARG A 377 16.22 5.93 15.47
N ASP A 378 17.47 5.68 15.13
CA ASP A 378 18.24 6.56 14.27
C ASP A 378 17.86 6.25 12.82
N ASN A 379 16.81 6.92 12.32
CA ASN A 379 16.26 6.74 10.99
C ASN A 379 17.18 7.25 9.86
N ASN A 380 18.38 7.73 10.21
CA ASN A 380 19.39 8.22 9.28
C ASN A 380 20.50 7.21 8.99
N LYS A 381 20.44 5.99 9.54
CA LYS A 381 21.42 4.95 9.22
C LYS A 381 21.34 4.59 7.73
N PRO A 382 22.47 4.44 7.03
CA PRO A 382 22.47 4.05 5.62
C PRO A 382 21.84 2.65 5.44
N PRO A 383 21.25 2.32 4.29
CA PRO A 383 20.75 0.97 4.00
C PRO A 383 21.81 -0.12 4.23
N LEU A 384 21.40 -1.31 4.69
CA LEU A 384 22.34 -2.43 4.93
C LEU A 384 23.11 -2.82 3.65
N ARG A 385 22.45 -2.78 2.48
CA ARG A 385 23.09 -3.04 1.19
C ARG A 385 24.27 -2.13 0.83
N ASN A 386 24.38 -0.95 1.43
CA ASN A 386 25.52 -0.07 1.19
C ASN A 386 26.82 -0.73 1.70
N GLU A 387 26.71 -1.54 2.75
CA GLU A 387 27.84 -2.28 3.33
C GLU A 387 28.29 -3.43 2.42
N LEU A 388 27.40 -3.97 1.58
CA LEU A 388 27.70 -5.00 0.57
C LEU A 388 28.41 -4.45 -0.68
N THR A 389 28.31 -3.13 -0.93
CA THR A 389 28.72 -2.54 -2.23
C THR A 389 30.22 -2.68 -2.48
N LEU A 390 31.04 -2.64 -1.43
CA LEU A 390 32.49 -2.84 -1.55
C LEU A 390 32.84 -4.28 -1.94
N ALA A 391 32.20 -5.26 -1.29
CA ALA A 391 32.41 -6.68 -1.59
C ALA A 391 31.95 -7.06 -3.01
N LEU A 392 31.04 -6.29 -3.60
CA LEU A 392 30.53 -6.48 -4.96
C LEU A 392 31.24 -5.61 -6.01
N GLY A 393 32.43 -5.08 -5.70
CA GLY A 393 33.19 -4.22 -6.60
C GLY A 393 33.57 -4.87 -7.95
N HIS A 394 33.63 -6.20 -8.00
CA HIS A 394 33.91 -7.00 -9.20
C HIS A 394 32.71 -7.18 -10.14
N PHE A 395 31.49 -6.85 -9.70
CA PHE A 395 30.29 -7.07 -10.52
C PHE A 395 30.27 -6.17 -11.77
N ASN A 396 30.16 -6.80 -12.95
CA ASN A 396 30.03 -6.10 -14.23
C ASN A 396 28.58 -6.10 -14.76
N GLN A 397 28.35 -5.36 -15.85
CA GLN A 397 27.00 -5.19 -16.41
C GLN A 397 26.37 -6.50 -16.90
N LYS A 398 27.16 -7.48 -17.35
CA LYS A 398 26.67 -8.80 -17.79
C LYS A 398 26.11 -9.60 -16.60
N LEU A 399 26.84 -9.63 -15.49
CA LEU A 399 26.40 -10.28 -14.25
C LEU A 399 25.15 -9.61 -13.66
N VAL A 400 25.10 -8.27 -13.68
CA VAL A 400 23.90 -7.52 -13.30
C VAL A 400 22.70 -7.92 -14.16
N ARG A 401 22.84 -8.01 -15.49
CA ARG A 401 21.74 -8.44 -16.39
C ARG A 401 21.26 -9.86 -16.11
N GLN A 402 22.16 -10.77 -15.76
CA GLN A 402 21.80 -12.13 -15.36
C GLN A 402 21.03 -12.13 -14.03
N ALA A 403 21.52 -11.40 -13.02
CA ALA A 403 20.83 -11.25 -11.74
C ALA A 403 19.44 -10.60 -11.90
N LYS A 404 19.32 -9.54 -12.69
CA LYS A 404 18.02 -8.91 -12.99
C LYS A 404 17.00 -9.89 -13.56
N ARG A 405 17.42 -10.75 -14.50
CA ARG A 405 16.54 -11.78 -15.09
C ARG A 405 16.06 -12.80 -14.07
N ARG A 406 16.86 -13.15 -13.07
CA ARG A 406 16.48 -14.07 -11.99
C ARG A 406 15.50 -13.44 -11.01
N VAL A 407 15.83 -12.25 -10.52
CA VAL A 407 15.05 -11.57 -9.46
C VAL A 407 13.76 -10.95 -10.02
N GLY A 408 13.77 -10.52 -11.29
CA GLY A 408 12.60 -9.86 -11.90
C GLY A 408 12.27 -8.51 -11.24
N LEU A 409 13.27 -7.85 -10.64
CA LEU A 409 13.07 -6.60 -9.89
C LEU A 409 12.96 -5.39 -10.81
N LEU A 410 11.96 -4.55 -10.52
CA LEU A 410 11.77 -3.24 -11.13
C LEU A 410 12.60 -2.20 -10.38
N LEU A 411 13.76 -1.84 -10.93
CA LEU A 411 14.58 -0.77 -10.40
C LEU A 411 13.97 0.59 -10.75
N PRO A 412 14.10 1.61 -9.89
CA PRO A 412 13.59 2.94 -10.21
C PRO A 412 14.32 3.51 -11.45
N GLU A 413 13.55 3.90 -12.47
CA GLU A 413 14.07 4.44 -13.73
C GLU A 413 14.59 5.88 -13.61
N ASN A 414 14.15 6.63 -12.59
CA ASN A 414 14.40 8.07 -12.45
C ASN A 414 15.38 8.39 -11.31
N GLY A 415 16.60 7.87 -11.39
CA GLY A 415 17.69 8.18 -10.45
C GLY A 415 19.05 8.26 -11.15
N PRO A 416 20.09 8.79 -10.48
CA PRO A 416 21.45 8.75 -11.02
C PRO A 416 21.83 7.30 -11.34
N GLU A 417 22.55 7.09 -12.46
CA GLU A 417 22.99 5.75 -12.87
C GLU A 417 23.72 5.07 -11.70
N LEU A 418 23.12 4.02 -11.14
CA LEU A 418 23.74 3.23 -10.10
C LEU A 418 24.91 2.46 -10.70
N SER A 419 26.03 2.42 -9.98
CA SER A 419 27.14 1.54 -10.34
C SER A 419 26.68 0.08 -10.44
N SER A 420 27.43 -0.75 -11.18
CA SER A 420 27.14 -2.18 -11.28
C SER A 420 27.13 -2.86 -9.91
N ALA A 421 28.06 -2.51 -9.02
CA ALA A 421 28.14 -2.99 -7.64
C ALA A 421 26.93 -2.56 -6.79
N SER A 422 26.50 -1.29 -6.90
CA SER A 422 25.31 -0.80 -6.19
C SER A 422 24.01 -1.44 -6.71
N THR A 423 23.96 -1.76 -8.00
CA THR A 423 22.82 -2.51 -8.57
C THR A 423 22.83 -3.96 -8.10
N ALA A 424 24.00 -4.60 -8.07
CA ALA A 424 24.18 -5.94 -7.56
C ALA A 424 23.78 -6.05 -6.09
N SER A 425 24.11 -5.05 -5.26
CA SER A 425 23.73 -5.04 -3.84
C SER A 425 22.22 -4.94 -3.62
N ILE A 426 21.50 -4.19 -4.48
CA ILE A 426 20.03 -4.17 -4.47
C ILE A 426 19.46 -5.54 -4.83
N LEU A 427 19.97 -6.16 -5.91
CA LEU A 427 19.48 -7.44 -6.41
C LEU A 427 19.73 -8.58 -5.42
N MET A 428 20.94 -8.61 -4.83
CA MET A 428 21.31 -9.57 -3.81
C MET A 428 20.44 -9.42 -2.56
N GLN A 429 20.26 -8.18 -2.07
CA GLN A 429 19.36 -7.92 -0.94
C GLN A 429 17.93 -8.39 -1.25
N GLN A 430 17.43 -8.10 -2.45
CA GLN A 430 16.10 -8.54 -2.85
C GLN A 430 15.98 -10.07 -2.85
N GLU A 431 16.91 -10.77 -3.52
CA GLU A 431 16.86 -12.22 -3.68
C GLU A 431 16.92 -12.93 -2.32
N ILE A 432 17.77 -12.45 -1.42
CA ILE A 432 17.87 -12.96 -0.04
C ILE A 432 16.57 -12.71 0.73
N LEU A 433 16.05 -11.50 0.68
CA LEU A 433 14.86 -11.14 1.46
C LEU A 433 13.59 -11.79 0.93
N GLU A 434 13.45 -11.99 -0.38
CA GLU A 434 12.35 -12.78 -0.98
C GLU A 434 12.43 -14.24 -0.54
N PHE A 435 13.63 -14.83 -0.54
CA PHE A 435 13.85 -16.18 -0.06
C PHE A 435 13.43 -16.32 1.41
N VAL A 436 13.93 -15.45 2.30
CA VAL A 436 13.59 -15.47 3.74
C VAL A 436 12.10 -15.21 3.94
N TYR A 437 11.53 -14.25 3.23
CA TYR A 437 10.11 -13.91 3.35
C TYR A 437 9.19 -15.06 2.94
N SER A 438 9.54 -15.79 1.88
CA SER A 438 8.79 -16.98 1.43
C SER A 438 8.80 -18.13 2.45
N ARG A 439 9.83 -18.15 3.32
CA ARG A 439 10.09 -19.19 4.34
C ARG A 439 10.00 -18.65 5.76
N LEU A 440 9.27 -17.56 5.97
CA LEU A 440 9.25 -16.86 7.25
C LEU A 440 8.85 -17.76 8.43
N ALA A 441 7.99 -18.77 8.19
CA ALA A 441 7.61 -19.74 9.22
C ALA A 441 8.80 -20.60 9.71
N GLU A 442 9.69 -21.00 8.81
CA GLU A 442 10.91 -21.78 9.12
C GLU A 442 11.89 -20.94 9.93
N PHE A 443 12.09 -19.67 9.55
CA PHE A 443 12.93 -18.72 10.28
C PHE A 443 12.37 -18.31 11.65
N LYS A 444 11.08 -18.58 11.91
CA LYS A 444 10.46 -18.39 13.22
C LYS A 444 10.65 -19.58 14.16
N SER A 445 11.20 -20.70 13.67
CA SER A 445 11.47 -21.87 14.50
C SER A 445 12.44 -21.52 15.65
N PRO A 446 12.31 -22.14 16.84
CA PRO A 446 13.18 -21.84 17.97
C PRO A 446 14.67 -21.99 17.65
N SER A 447 15.02 -22.98 16.82
CA SER A 447 16.38 -23.25 16.37
C SER A 447 16.96 -22.09 15.54
N ILE A 448 16.26 -21.64 14.50
CA ILE A 448 16.74 -20.54 13.66
C ILE A 448 16.68 -19.20 14.42
N LYS A 449 15.71 -19.02 15.30
CA LYS A 449 15.61 -17.81 16.14
C LYS A 449 16.81 -17.66 17.09
N ALA A 450 17.33 -18.76 17.63
CA ALA A 450 18.57 -18.75 18.41
C ALA A 450 19.76 -18.33 17.55
N ASP A 451 19.88 -18.86 16.33
CA ASP A 451 20.93 -18.46 15.39
C ASP A 451 20.86 -16.95 15.10
N LEU A 452 19.67 -16.41 14.83
CA LEU A 452 19.47 -14.98 14.55
C LEU A 452 19.89 -14.04 15.70
N ALA A 453 20.12 -14.55 16.90
CA ALA A 453 20.58 -13.76 18.04
C ALA A 453 22.11 -13.71 18.17
N GLU A 454 22.82 -14.73 17.66
CA GLU A 454 24.27 -14.86 17.81
C GLU A 454 24.97 -14.49 16.50
N ARG A 455 25.78 -13.42 16.53
CA ARG A 455 26.52 -12.86 15.39
C ARG A 455 27.81 -13.62 15.10
N LEU A 456 28.36 -13.44 13.90
CA LEU A 456 29.70 -13.92 13.58
C LEU A 456 30.73 -13.07 14.33
N ALA A 457 31.56 -13.70 15.13
CA ALA A 457 32.68 -13.12 15.86
C ALA A 457 33.93 -13.98 15.66
N GLY A 458 35.12 -13.38 15.75
CA GLY A 458 36.37 -14.09 15.46
C GLY A 458 36.66 -15.30 16.36
N ASP A 459 36.02 -15.38 17.53
CA ASP A 459 36.18 -16.48 18.50
C ASP A 459 35.11 -17.58 18.38
N ASN A 460 34.05 -17.39 17.59
CA ASN A 460 32.94 -18.34 17.46
C ASN A 460 32.74 -18.91 16.04
N GLU A 461 33.66 -18.65 15.11
CA GLU A 461 33.50 -19.02 13.70
C GLU A 461 33.25 -20.52 13.47
N GLU A 462 33.92 -21.40 14.22
CA GLU A 462 33.71 -22.85 14.15
C GLU A 462 32.33 -23.31 14.63
N GLN A 463 31.76 -22.61 15.62
CA GLN A 463 30.41 -22.86 16.09
C GLN A 463 29.38 -22.27 15.12
N TYR A 464 29.70 -21.10 14.56
CA TYR A 464 28.85 -20.37 13.64
C TYR A 464 28.61 -21.13 12.34
N ARG A 465 29.63 -21.80 11.77
CA ARG A 465 29.50 -22.58 10.53
C ARG A 465 28.49 -23.73 10.62
N GLY A 466 28.21 -24.26 11.81
CA GLY A 466 27.21 -25.32 12.00
C GLY A 466 25.79 -24.94 11.54
N ARG A 467 25.51 -23.65 11.36
CA ARG A 467 24.24 -23.13 10.84
C ARG A 467 23.99 -23.55 9.40
N PHE A 468 25.04 -23.68 8.59
CA PHE A 468 24.92 -24.01 7.16
C PHE A 468 24.53 -25.46 6.90
N LEU A 469 24.44 -26.28 7.96
CA LEU A 469 23.79 -27.58 7.90
C LEU A 469 22.25 -27.48 7.84
N LYS A 470 21.68 -26.34 8.25
CA LYS A 470 20.25 -26.07 8.20
C LYS A 470 19.88 -25.51 6.83
N ALA A 471 18.80 -26.02 6.24
CA ALA A 471 18.39 -25.72 4.86
C ALA A 471 18.13 -24.21 4.63
N GLU A 472 17.69 -23.51 5.66
CA GLU A 472 17.39 -22.08 5.67
C GLU A 472 18.66 -21.26 5.48
N TRP A 473 19.68 -21.47 6.32
CA TRP A 473 20.97 -20.76 6.22
C TRP A 473 21.78 -21.21 5.02
N ALA A 474 21.76 -22.50 4.67
CA ALA A 474 22.37 -23.02 3.45
C ALA A 474 21.80 -22.32 2.20
N GLY A 475 20.48 -22.11 2.16
CA GLY A 475 19.84 -21.40 1.06
C GLY A 475 20.25 -19.92 0.97
N VAL A 476 20.38 -19.23 2.11
CA VAL A 476 20.89 -17.85 2.15
C VAL A 476 22.35 -17.81 1.67
N LEU A 477 23.22 -18.68 2.18
CA LEU A 477 24.61 -18.78 1.75
C LEU A 477 24.72 -19.12 0.25
N GLY A 478 23.88 -20.01 -0.26
CA GLY A 478 23.80 -20.33 -1.67
C GLY A 478 23.43 -19.15 -2.55
N ILE A 479 22.58 -18.22 -2.06
CA ILE A 479 22.33 -16.95 -2.75
C ILE A 479 23.61 -16.09 -2.71
N VAL A 480 24.26 -15.95 -1.56
CA VAL A 480 25.49 -15.16 -1.43
C VAL A 480 26.61 -15.65 -2.36
N ARG A 481 26.88 -16.97 -2.41
CA ARG A 481 27.85 -17.58 -3.32
C ARG A 481 27.55 -17.31 -4.80
N ARG A 482 26.27 -17.14 -5.19
CA ARG A 482 25.94 -16.73 -6.57
C ARG A 482 26.38 -15.30 -6.91
N TYR A 483 26.56 -14.43 -5.92
CA TYR A 483 27.04 -13.05 -6.10
C TYR A 483 28.53 -12.89 -5.78
N MET A 484 29.08 -13.73 -4.90
CA MET A 484 30.48 -13.66 -4.46
C MET A 484 31.40 -14.70 -5.12
N GLU A 485 30.85 -15.57 -5.98
CA GLU A 485 31.49 -16.77 -6.56
C GLU A 485 31.34 -18.03 -5.69
N ALA A 486 31.39 -19.21 -6.32
CA ALA A 486 31.09 -20.49 -5.67
C ALA A 486 32.07 -20.82 -4.52
N GLU A 487 33.31 -20.36 -4.63
CA GLU A 487 34.39 -20.55 -3.67
C GLU A 487 34.34 -19.54 -2.51
N PHE A 488 33.31 -18.71 -2.39
CA PHE A 488 33.20 -17.82 -1.23
C PHE A 488 32.99 -18.64 0.06
N ARG A 489 33.96 -18.54 0.99
CA ARG A 489 34.00 -19.24 2.29
C ARG A 489 33.81 -20.76 2.12
N PRO A 490 34.76 -21.48 1.48
CA PRO A 490 34.61 -22.91 1.17
C PRO A 490 34.51 -23.78 2.44
N GLU A 491 35.06 -23.31 3.56
CA GLU A 491 34.99 -23.96 4.86
C GLU A 491 33.57 -24.04 5.45
N TRP A 492 32.62 -23.30 4.89
CA TRP A 492 31.20 -23.33 5.29
C TRP A 492 30.44 -24.39 4.47
N VAL A 493 30.59 -25.64 4.85
CA VAL A 493 29.98 -26.80 4.18
C VAL A 493 28.46 -26.79 4.34
N THR A 494 27.74 -27.14 3.27
CA THR A 494 26.28 -27.27 3.29
C THR A 494 25.86 -28.73 3.15
N SER A 495 24.74 -29.13 3.80
CA SER A 495 24.28 -30.53 3.84
C SER A 495 23.98 -31.18 2.49
N LYS A 496 23.99 -30.42 1.38
CA LYS A 496 23.71 -30.93 0.03
C LYS A 496 24.95 -31.41 -0.72
N GLU A 497 26.15 -31.21 -0.19
CA GLU A 497 27.40 -31.62 -0.86
C GLU A 497 27.79 -33.09 -0.60
N ASN A 498 27.09 -33.82 0.28
CA ASN A 498 27.41 -35.21 0.64
C ASN A 498 26.60 -36.30 -0.09
N ASP A 499 25.71 -35.96 -1.03
CA ASP A 499 25.01 -36.94 -1.89
C ASP A 499 25.69 -37.07 -3.27
N GLN A 500 27.03 -37.15 -3.29
CA GLN A 500 27.73 -37.85 -4.37
C GLN A 500 28.01 -39.29 -3.90
N PRO A 501 27.58 -40.31 -4.65
CA PRO A 501 27.96 -41.68 -4.33
C PRO A 501 29.44 -41.89 -4.72
N GLU A 502 30.33 -41.88 -3.72
CA GLU A 502 31.53 -42.71 -3.71
C GLU A 502 31.09 -44.17 -3.44
N ASP A 503 31.64 -45.25 -3.98
CA ASP A 503 32.68 -45.53 -4.96
C ASP A 503 32.40 -46.98 -5.40
N GLY A 504 32.88 -47.35 -6.58
CA GLY A 504 32.83 -48.70 -7.11
C GLY A 504 33.82 -48.88 -8.24
N ARG A 505 35.11 -48.62 -7.98
CA ARG A 505 36.23 -49.31 -8.67
C ARG A 505 35.87 -50.79 -8.82
N GLY A 506 36.06 -51.48 -9.93
CA GLY A 506 36.80 -51.27 -11.15
C GLY A 506 37.18 -52.68 -11.61
N GLU A 507 37.17 -52.97 -12.91
CA GLU A 507 38.02 -54.00 -13.54
C GLU A 507 37.83 -53.97 -15.05
N GLU A 508 38.89 -54.38 -15.72
CA GLU A 508 39.18 -54.34 -17.15
C GLU A 508 38.22 -55.17 -17.99
N GLU A 509 37.96 -54.75 -19.24
CA GLU A 509 38.09 -55.63 -20.42
C GLU A 509 38.02 -54.79 -21.72
N GLU A 510 39.07 -54.92 -22.52
CA GLU A 510 39.16 -54.54 -23.93
C GLU A 510 38.32 -55.51 -24.80
N GLU A 511 38.04 -55.11 -26.05
CA GLU A 511 37.32 -55.85 -27.13
C GLU A 511 35.77 -55.81 -27.01
N GLU A 512 34.95 -55.44 -28.01
CA GLU A 512 35.01 -55.66 -29.46
C GLU A 512 34.42 -54.48 -30.25
N GLU A 513 34.99 -54.25 -31.44
CA GLU A 513 34.33 -53.63 -32.58
C GLU A 513 33.09 -54.44 -33.01
N ALA A 514 31.95 -53.79 -33.28
CA ALA A 514 31.08 -54.09 -34.44
C ALA A 514 29.70 -53.40 -34.38
N PHE A 515 29.33 -52.76 -35.49
CA PHE A 515 27.98 -52.66 -36.05
C PHE A 515 26.91 -51.83 -35.31
N ASN A 516 26.62 -50.64 -35.84
CA ASN A 516 25.50 -50.49 -36.81
C ASN A 516 25.38 -49.06 -37.33
N GLN A 517 25.68 -48.90 -38.63
CA GLN A 517 24.96 -47.99 -39.50
C GLN A 517 23.66 -48.70 -39.89
N ASP A 518 22.53 -48.03 -39.68
CA ASP A 518 21.48 -47.82 -40.69
C ASP A 518 20.53 -46.72 -40.22
#